data_AF-A0A964ZLZ9-F1
#
_entry.id   AF-A0A964ZLZ9-F1
#
_cell.length_a   1.000
_cell.length_b   1.000
_cell.length_c   1.000
_cell.angle_alpha   90.00
_cell.angle_beta   90.00
_cell.angle_gamma   90.00
#
_symmetry.space_group_name_H-M   'P 1'
#
loop_
_entity.id
_entity.type
_entity.pdbx_description
1 polymer ?
#
loop_
_entity_poly.entity_id
_entity_poly.type
_entity_poly.pdbx_seq_one_letter_code
_entity_poly.pdbx_strand_id
1 'polypeptide(L)' 'MGKTLVVVESPAKAKTIKKYLGAGYEVLASKGHIKDLPTSTKFEKKPVIDVKNGFQE' A
#
# COMPACT_ATOMS: atom_id res chain seq x y z
N MET A 1 27.53 5.32 -1.88
CA MET A 1 26.35 5.01 -2.71
C MET A 1 25.15 4.78 -1.81
N GLY A 2 24.00 5.35 -2.13
CA GLY A 2 22.75 5.07 -1.41
C GLY A 2 22.26 3.65 -1.71
N LYS A 3 21.55 3.04 -0.75
CA LYS A 3 20.89 1.74 -0.95
C LYS A 3 19.62 1.93 -1.75
N THR A 4 19.33 1.03 -2.67
CA THR A 4 18.08 1.05 -3.45
C THR A 4 16.94 0.48 -2.60
N LEU A 5 15.86 1.25 -2.43
CA LEU A 5 14.67 0.80 -1.70
C LEU A 5 13.78 -0.08 -2.58
N VAL A 6 13.39 -1.24 -2.06
CA VAL A 6 12.44 -2.18 -2.68
C VAL A 6 11.30 -2.43 -1.69
N VAL A 7 10.07 -2.14 -2.11
CA VAL A 7 8.88 -2.35 -1.28
C VAL A 7 8.11 -3.57 -1.80
N VAL A 8 7.73 -4.46 -0.90
CA VAL A 8 6.98 -5.68 -1.22
C VAL A 8 5.75 -5.83 -0.33
N GLU A 9 4.79 -6.64 -0.72
CA GLU A 9 3.50 -6.72 -0.03
C GLU A 9 3.60 -7.33 1.39
N SER A 10 4.38 -8.40 1.55
CA SER A 10 4.39 -9.19 2.80
C SER A 10 5.78 -9.30 3.44
N PRO A 11 5.86 -9.40 4.79
CA PRO A 11 7.12 -9.57 5.50
C PRO A 11 7.90 -10.82 5.09
N ALA A 12 7.19 -11.90 4.74
CA ALA A 12 7.81 -13.15 4.27
C ALA A 12 8.53 -12.94 2.93
N LYS A 13 7.89 -12.26 1.96
CA LYS A 13 8.54 -11.89 0.68
C LYS A 13 9.78 -11.04 0.91
N ALA A 14 9.72 -10.06 1.83
CA ALA A 14 10.85 -9.19 2.13
C ALA A 14 12.06 -9.97 2.66
N LYS A 15 11.85 -10.93 3.58
CA LYS A 15 12.91 -11.80 4.11
C LYS A 15 13.57 -12.65 3.02
N THR A 16 12.77 -13.17 2.09
CA THR A 16 13.28 -13.99 0.98
C THR A 16 14.06 -13.15 -0.03
N ILE A 17 13.51 -12.02 -0.48
CA ILE A 17 14.15 -11.14 -1.49
C ILE A 17 15.44 -10.50 -0.95
N LYS A 18 15.49 -10.13 0.34
CA LYS A 18 16.70 -9.61 0.97
C LYS A 18 17.90 -10.57 0.87
N LYS A 19 17.65 -11.89 0.90
CA LYS A 19 18.71 -12.90 0.73
C LYS A 19 19.27 -12.94 -0.69
N TYR A 20 18.46 -12.61 -1.70
CA TYR A 20 18.89 -12.63 -3.11
C TYR A 20 19.59 -11.34 -3.54
N LEU A 21 19.13 -10.18 -3.06
CA LEU A 21 19.63 -8.87 -3.52
C LEU A 21 20.89 -8.38 -2.78
N GLY A 22 21.10 -8.83 -1.55
CA GLY A 22 22.29 -8.47 -0.77
C GLY A 22 22.31 -7.02 -0.25
N ALA A 23 23.50 -6.54 0.11
CA ALA A 23 23.69 -5.32 0.93
C ALA A 23 23.41 -3.98 0.22
N GLY A 24 23.31 -3.98 -1.11
CA GLY A 24 23.00 -2.79 -1.91
C GLY A 24 21.53 -2.37 -1.88
N TYR A 25 20.66 -3.18 -1.27
CA TYR A 25 19.22 -2.97 -1.26
C TYR A 25 18.68 -2.88 0.16
N GLU A 26 17.69 -2.02 0.34
CA GLU A 26 16.82 -2.00 1.51
C GLU A 26 15.45 -2.55 1.10
N VAL A 27 15.01 -3.63 1.75
CA VAL A 27 13.76 -4.31 1.39
C VAL A 27 12.77 -4.19 2.55
N LEU A 28 11.64 -3.51 2.31
CA LEU A 28 10.60 -3.26 3.30
C LEU A 28 9.26 -3.86 2.85
N ALA A 29 8.41 -4.21 3.82
CA ALA A 29 7.08 -4.75 3.55
C ALA A 29 5.99 -3.68 3.77
N SER A 30 5.05 -3.53 2.82
CA SER A 30 3.89 -2.62 2.94
C SER A 30 2.83 -3.16 3.89
N LYS A 31 2.81 -4.47 4.14
CA LYS A 31 1.79 -5.18 4.94
C LYS A 31 0.38 -5.05 4.34
N GLY A 32 0.29 -5.02 3.01
CA GLY A 32 -0.96 -4.87 2.27
C GLY A 32 -1.21 -3.44 1.79
N HIS A 33 -2.47 -3.06 1.66
CA HIS A 33 -2.90 -1.74 1.21
C HIS A 33 -2.58 -0.66 2.26
N ILE A 34 -1.97 0.44 1.82
CA ILE A 34 -1.58 1.58 2.67
C ILE A 34 -2.71 2.61 2.78
N LYS A 35 -3.53 2.70 1.73
CA LYS A 35 -4.68 3.60 1.64
C LYS A 35 -5.85 2.80 1.08
N ASP A 36 -6.98 2.95 1.72
CA ASP A 36 -8.25 2.39 1.26
C ASP A 36 -9.32 3.48 1.34
N LEU A 37 -10.40 3.29 0.59
CA LEU A 37 -11.59 4.08 0.76
C LEU A 37 -12.20 3.79 2.14
N PRO A 38 -12.81 4.80 2.78
CA PRO A 38 -13.46 4.59 4.07
C PRO A 38 -14.56 3.51 3.94
N THR A 39 -14.44 2.40 4.65
CA THR A 39 -15.33 1.22 4.53
C THR A 39 -16.65 1.37 5.27
N SER A 40 -16.73 2.33 6.21
CA SER A 40 -17.94 2.61 6.99
C SER A 40 -18.05 4.10 7.24
N THR A 41 -19.15 4.69 6.77
CA THR A 41 -19.47 6.07 7.04
C THR A 41 -20.10 6.21 8.43
N LYS A 42 -19.29 6.03 9.48
CA LYS A 42 -19.75 6.24 10.86
C LYS A 42 -20.20 7.67 11.15
N PHE A 43 -19.92 8.62 10.24
CA PHE A 43 -20.25 10.02 10.40
C PHE A 43 -21.50 10.47 9.63
N GLU A 44 -21.94 9.79 8.57
CA GLU A 44 -23.13 10.16 7.79
C GLU A 44 -23.53 9.00 6.87
N LYS A 45 -24.82 8.69 6.69
CA LYS A 45 -25.31 7.64 5.75
C LYS A 45 -25.12 8.02 4.26
N LYS A 46 -23.96 8.55 3.88
CA LYS A 46 -23.63 8.95 2.50
C LYS A 46 -22.75 7.87 1.85
N PRO A 47 -22.97 7.51 0.58
CA PRO A 47 -22.04 6.66 -0.16
C PRO A 47 -20.67 7.35 -0.24
N VAL A 48 -19.61 6.54 -0.16
CA VAL A 48 -18.20 7.00 -0.24
C VAL A 48 -17.86 7.53 -1.64
N ILE A 49 -18.62 7.06 -2.62
CA ILE A 49 -18.58 7.48 -4.02
C ILE A 49 -19.69 8.48 -4.27
N ASP A 50 -19.37 9.57 -4.98
CA ASP A 50 -20.38 10.56 -5.39
C ASP A 50 -21.14 10.07 -6.62
N VAL A 51 -22.09 9.15 -6.38
CA VAL A 51 -22.99 8.63 -7.41
C VAL A 51 -23.92 9.72 -7.94
N LYS A 52 -24.21 10.76 -7.15
CA LYS A 52 -25.16 11.81 -7.52
C LYS A 52 -24.60 12.74 -8.59
N ASN A 53 -23.29 12.95 -8.60
CA ASN A 53 -22.63 13.83 -9.56
C ASN A 53 -22.05 13.10 -10.78
N GLY A 54 -22.45 11.84 -11.03
CA GLY A 54 -22.12 11.12 -12.26
C GLY A 54 -20.63 10.81 -12.45
N PHE A 55 -19.84 10.74 -11.36
CA PHE A 55 -18.40 10.45 -11.38
C PHE A 55 -17.56 11.44 -12.20
N GLN A 56 -18.02 12.68 -12.36
CA GLN A 56 -17.22 13.74 -13.01
C GLN A 56 -16.05 14.19 -12.10
N GLU A 57 -14.93 14.57 -12.73
CA GLU A 57 -13.71 15.05 -12.06
C GLU A 57 -13.91 16.35 -11.26
#